data_AF-A0A1Q4DCF9-F1
#
_entry.id   AF-A0A1Q4DCF9-F1
#
_cell.length_a   1.000
_cell.length_b   1.000
_cell.length_c   1.000
_cell.angle_alpha   90.00
_cell.angle_beta   90.00
_cell.angle_gamma   90.00
#
_symmetry.space_group_name_H-M   'P 1'
#
loop_
_entity.id
_entity.type
_entity.pdbx_description
1 polymer ?
#
loop_
_entity_poly.entity_id
_entity_poly.type
_entity_poly.pdbx_seq_one_letter_code
_entity_poly.pdbx_strand_id
1 'polypeptide(L)'
;MRTLLGLVLVSFVASSALAAEGDPTRGQQAFRACAPCHSLTPDRNMTGPSLARLWGRRAGSLPSFERYSPALKSAQITWNEQSLDSWLVDPAHMVPGNRMTFPGIKNEQTRADLIAFLKQTATSDQTTEPTMPMGGMMGGGGTAPNLRTLSPSQRVQTIMLCRDTYRVTTADGTVHEFWERNLRFKTDSSPDGPEKGAPAILGAGMMGDRASVIFAAPNEISDWIKPNC
;
A
#
# COMPACT_ATOMS: atom_id res chain seq x y z
N MET A 1 48.87 11.39 64.21
CA MET A 1 47.73 11.69 63.31
C MET A 1 48.05 11.15 61.93
N ARG A 2 47.39 10.08 61.49
CA ARG A 2 47.55 9.48 60.15
C ARG A 2 46.27 9.73 59.36
N THR A 3 46.29 10.68 58.45
CA THR A 3 45.19 10.97 57.53
C THR A 3 45.27 10.00 56.35
N LEU A 4 44.26 9.13 56.22
CA LEU A 4 44.08 8.25 55.07
C LEU A 4 43.25 8.99 54.01
N LEU A 5 43.84 9.25 52.84
CA LEU A 5 43.18 9.83 51.68
C LEU A 5 42.59 8.67 50.85
N GLY A 6 41.27 8.49 50.92
CA GLY A 6 40.56 7.46 50.15
C GLY A 6 40.37 7.88 48.69
N LEU A 7 40.96 7.14 47.77
CA LEU A 7 40.78 7.30 46.32
C LEU A 7 39.45 6.61 45.93
N VAL A 8 38.42 7.39 45.61
CA VAL A 8 37.14 6.86 45.09
C VAL A 8 37.25 6.72 43.57
N LEU A 9 37.41 5.48 43.10
CA LEU A 9 37.29 5.14 41.68
C LEU A 9 35.80 5.12 41.31
N VAL A 10 35.35 6.08 40.51
CA VAL A 10 34.00 6.08 39.92
C VAL A 10 34.06 5.28 38.62
N SER A 11 33.63 4.02 38.67
CA SER A 11 33.48 3.18 37.48
C SER A 11 32.26 3.64 36.67
N PHE A 12 32.51 4.27 35.52
CA PHE A 12 31.49 4.53 34.51
C PHE A 12 31.07 3.20 33.86
N VAL A 13 29.91 2.68 34.25
CA VAL A 13 29.28 1.56 33.54
C VAL A 13 28.60 2.14 32.29
N ALA A 14 29.20 1.93 31.13
CA ALA A 14 28.57 2.23 29.86
C ALA A 14 27.41 1.24 29.64
N SER A 15 26.18 1.68 29.91
CA SER A 15 24.98 0.95 29.55
C SER A 15 24.84 0.95 28.03
N SER A 16 25.37 -0.07 27.38
CA SER A 16 24.97 -0.43 26.02
C SER A 16 23.49 -0.80 26.09
N ALA A 17 22.61 0.07 25.61
CA ALA A 17 21.24 -0.33 25.32
C ALA A 17 21.32 -1.46 24.29
N LEU A 18 21.15 -2.70 24.73
CA LEU A 18 20.90 -3.82 23.84
C LEU A 18 19.63 -3.46 23.08
N ALA A 19 19.77 -3.12 21.79
CA ALA A 19 18.63 -3.13 20.89
C ALA A 19 17.96 -4.49 21.07
N ALA A 20 16.70 -4.50 21.52
CA ALA A 20 16.00 -5.74 21.80
C ALA A 20 15.93 -6.55 20.50
N GLU A 21 16.66 -7.66 20.45
CA GLU A 21 16.74 -8.50 19.27
C GLU A 21 15.35 -9.06 18.96
N GLY A 22 14.85 -8.76 17.76
CA GLY A 22 13.49 -9.11 17.36
C GLY A 22 13.33 -10.62 17.15
N ASP A 23 12.17 -11.17 17.50
CA ASP A 23 11.81 -12.57 17.23
C ASP A 23 11.02 -12.68 15.92
N PRO A 24 11.57 -13.31 14.87
CA PRO A 24 10.88 -13.44 13.58
C PRO A 24 9.59 -14.26 13.65
N THR A 25 9.44 -15.17 14.62
CA THR A 25 8.20 -15.94 14.80
C THR A 25 7.06 -15.04 15.28
N ARG A 26 7.34 -14.16 16.25
CA ARG A 26 6.37 -13.13 16.67
C ARG A 26 6.19 -12.08 15.56
N GLY A 27 7.25 -11.76 14.83
CA GLY A 27 7.22 -10.88 13.67
C GLY A 27 6.27 -11.35 12.58
N GLN A 28 6.20 -12.66 12.32
CA GLN A 28 5.24 -13.25 11.40
C GLN A 28 3.78 -12.99 11.86
N GLN A 29 3.52 -12.98 13.17
CA GLN A 29 2.19 -12.63 13.69
C GLN A 29 1.90 -11.14 13.50
N ALA A 30 2.87 -10.27 13.75
CA ALA A 30 2.76 -8.83 13.50
C ALA A 30 2.52 -8.52 12.01
N PHE A 31 3.11 -9.31 11.10
CA PHE A 31 2.93 -9.17 9.65
C PHE A 31 1.49 -9.36 9.18
N ARG A 32 0.61 -9.98 9.99
CA ARG A 32 -0.82 -10.09 9.66
C ARG A 32 -1.50 -8.74 9.44
N ALA A 33 -0.99 -7.66 10.03
CA ALA A 33 -1.47 -6.30 9.77
C ALA A 33 -1.07 -5.78 8.38
N CYS A 34 -0.01 -6.33 7.77
CA CYS A 34 0.53 -5.94 6.46
C CYS A 34 0.00 -6.82 5.32
N ALA A 35 -0.28 -8.10 5.61
CA ALA A 35 -0.68 -9.13 4.65
C ALA A 35 -1.89 -8.78 3.76
N PRO A 36 -2.90 -7.99 4.20
CA PRO A 36 -3.99 -7.59 3.31
C PRO A 36 -3.56 -6.72 2.12
N CYS A 37 -2.43 -6.01 2.27
CA CYS A 37 -1.94 -5.03 1.29
C CYS A 37 -0.62 -5.43 0.65
N HIS A 38 0.14 -6.34 1.25
CA HIS A 38 1.48 -6.67 0.80
C HIS A 38 1.70 -8.18 0.70
N SER A 39 2.32 -8.60 -0.42
CA SER A 39 2.85 -9.95 -0.59
C SER A 39 4.34 -9.99 -0.22
N LEU A 40 4.82 -11.19 0.15
CA LEU A 40 6.24 -11.52 0.27
C LEU A 40 6.80 -12.22 -0.98
N THR A 41 5.96 -12.45 -2.01
CA THR A 41 6.39 -13.06 -3.27
C THR A 41 6.97 -11.97 -4.18
N PRO A 42 8.17 -12.17 -4.79
CA PRO A 42 8.74 -11.21 -5.73
C PRO A 42 7.75 -10.79 -6.81
N ASP A 43 7.63 -9.47 -6.99
CA ASP A 43 6.81 -8.83 -8.03
C ASP A 43 5.30 -9.11 -8.00
N ARG A 44 4.81 -9.83 -6.98
CA ARG A 44 3.39 -9.99 -6.70
C ARG A 44 2.86 -8.79 -5.93
N ASN A 45 2.43 -7.77 -6.66
CA ASN A 45 1.88 -6.55 -6.06
C ASN A 45 0.39 -6.72 -5.70
N MET A 46 -0.05 -5.95 -4.71
CA MET A 46 -1.44 -5.88 -4.26
C MET A 46 -1.85 -4.40 -4.14
N THR A 47 -2.61 -4.03 -3.10
CA THR A 47 -2.84 -2.62 -2.75
C THR A 47 -1.51 -1.89 -2.54
N GLY A 48 -0.54 -2.54 -1.89
CA GLY A 48 0.84 -2.10 -1.77
C GLY A 48 1.82 -2.94 -2.61
N PRO A 49 3.07 -2.49 -2.74
CA PRO A 49 4.13 -3.23 -3.43
C PRO A 49 4.49 -4.53 -2.71
N SER A 50 5.05 -5.50 -3.44
CA SER A 50 5.72 -6.64 -2.84
C SER A 50 6.84 -6.21 -1.90
N LEU A 51 6.91 -6.87 -0.73
CA LEU A 51 7.97 -6.68 0.26
C LEU A 51 9.09 -7.72 0.13
N ALA A 52 9.04 -8.58 -0.89
CA ALA A 52 10.18 -9.41 -1.25
C ALA A 52 11.38 -8.52 -1.60
N ARG A 53 12.60 -8.93 -1.22
CA ARG A 53 13.84 -8.17 -1.54
C ARG A 53 13.76 -6.70 -1.10
N LEU A 54 13.14 -6.43 0.06
CA LEU A 54 12.95 -5.08 0.60
C LEU A 54 14.26 -4.46 1.11
N TRP A 55 15.13 -5.27 1.71
CA TRP A 55 16.34 -4.78 2.37
C TRP A 55 17.30 -4.12 1.37
N GLY A 56 17.79 -2.93 1.71
CA GLY A 56 18.65 -2.12 0.86
C GLY A 56 17.95 -1.47 -0.33
N ARG A 57 16.66 -1.73 -0.57
CA ARG A 57 15.91 -1.11 -1.66
C ARG A 57 15.56 0.33 -1.34
N ARG A 58 15.65 1.22 -2.32
CA ARG A 58 15.17 2.60 -2.19
C ARG A 58 13.63 2.62 -2.04
N ALA A 59 13.12 3.49 -1.19
CA ALA A 59 11.68 3.70 -1.06
C ALA A 59 11.09 4.19 -2.39
N GLY A 60 9.90 3.67 -2.75
CA GLY A 60 9.21 4.06 -3.97
C GLY A 60 9.86 3.60 -5.28
N SER A 61 10.76 2.60 -5.25
CA SER A 61 11.58 2.22 -6.40
C SER A 61 11.41 0.79 -6.92
N LEU A 62 10.41 0.03 -6.45
CA LEU A 62 10.15 -1.31 -7.00
C LEU A 62 9.59 -1.18 -8.43
N PRO A 63 10.30 -1.66 -9.49
CA PRO A 63 9.88 -1.39 -10.87
C PRO A 63 8.53 -2.01 -11.25
N SER A 64 8.13 -3.10 -10.60
CA SER A 64 6.84 -3.74 -10.84
C SER A 64 5.66 -2.97 -10.23
N PHE A 65 5.90 -1.97 -9.37
CA PHE A 65 4.85 -1.20 -8.70
C PHE A 65 4.93 0.29 -9.06
N GLU A 66 4.09 0.74 -9.98
CA GLU A 66 4.10 2.13 -10.45
C GLU A 66 3.36 3.11 -9.52
N ARG A 67 2.35 2.59 -8.79
CA ARG A 67 1.34 3.35 -8.01
C ARG A 67 1.86 3.98 -6.71
N TYR A 68 3.17 4.13 -6.54
CA TYR A 68 3.73 4.84 -5.40
C TYR A 68 3.28 6.31 -5.36
N SER A 69 3.05 6.84 -4.17
CA SER A 69 2.86 8.28 -3.97
C SER A 69 4.08 9.08 -4.43
N PRO A 70 3.91 10.28 -5.03
CA PRO A 70 5.04 11.17 -5.35
C PRO A 70 5.96 11.46 -4.15
N ALA A 71 5.36 11.62 -2.96
CA ALA A 71 6.09 11.83 -1.72
C ALA A 71 7.08 10.70 -1.41
N LEU A 72 6.60 9.45 -1.43
CA LEU A 72 7.46 8.28 -1.17
C LEU A 72 8.51 8.05 -2.26
N LYS A 73 8.21 8.32 -3.54
CA LYS A 73 9.21 8.29 -4.64
C LYS A 73 10.35 9.29 -4.38
N SER A 74 10.05 10.42 -3.74
CA SER A 74 10.98 11.51 -3.49
C SER A 74 11.69 11.45 -2.12
N ALA A 75 11.29 10.54 -1.23
CA ALA A 75 11.70 10.54 0.18
C ALA A 75 13.20 10.23 0.44
N GLN A 76 13.95 9.81 -0.58
CA GLN A 76 15.39 9.44 -0.49
C GLN A 76 15.71 8.43 0.64
N ILE A 77 14.73 7.64 1.06
CA ILE A 77 14.89 6.59 2.07
C ILE A 77 15.44 5.32 1.41
N THR A 78 16.36 4.65 2.09
CA THR A 78 16.78 3.28 1.77
C THR A 78 16.35 2.37 2.90
N TRP A 79 15.63 1.29 2.58
CA TRP A 79 15.08 0.39 3.59
C TRP A 79 16.17 -0.42 4.29
N ASN A 80 16.36 -0.10 5.55
CA ASN A 80 17.18 -0.80 6.52
C ASN A 80 16.44 -0.84 7.87
N GLU A 81 17.06 -1.44 8.87
CA GLU A 81 16.50 -1.61 10.21
C GLU A 81 15.99 -0.29 10.83
N GLN A 82 16.82 0.75 10.84
CA GLN A 82 16.49 2.05 11.43
C GLN A 82 15.36 2.77 10.68
N SER A 83 15.43 2.79 9.35
CA SER A 83 14.41 3.43 8.51
C SER A 83 13.07 2.70 8.57
N LEU A 84 13.08 1.37 8.68
CA LEU A 84 11.87 0.57 8.84
C LEU A 84 11.26 0.76 10.22
N ASP A 85 12.07 0.84 11.28
CA ASP A 85 11.57 1.15 12.62
C ASP A 85 10.87 2.51 12.64
N SER A 86 11.52 3.54 12.12
CA SER A 86 10.95 4.89 12.02
C SER A 86 9.67 4.92 11.19
N TRP A 87 9.67 4.23 10.05
CA TRP A 87 8.50 4.13 9.17
C TRP A 87 7.33 3.44 9.86
N LEU A 88 7.59 2.36 10.59
CA LEU A 88 6.57 1.58 11.26
C LEU A 88 6.00 2.30 12.50
N VAL A 89 6.70 3.29 13.08
CA VAL A 89 6.13 4.12 14.17
C VAL A 89 4.95 4.94 13.68
N ASP A 90 5.11 5.63 12.55
CA ASP A 90 4.12 6.53 11.96
C ASP A 90 4.49 6.88 10.49
N PRO A 91 3.97 6.14 9.50
CA PRO A 91 4.28 6.39 8.09
C PRO A 91 3.87 7.79 7.62
N ALA A 92 2.70 8.25 8.06
CA ALA A 92 2.13 9.54 7.67
C ALA A 92 2.97 10.71 8.19
N HIS A 93 3.51 10.58 9.40
CA HIS A 93 4.45 11.54 9.96
C HIS A 93 5.82 11.49 9.29
N MET A 94 6.37 10.29 9.04
CA MET A 94 7.70 10.13 8.44
C MET A 94 7.75 10.63 6.99
N VAL A 95 6.72 10.35 6.19
CA VAL A 95 6.59 10.84 4.82
C VAL A 95 5.19 11.40 4.60
N PRO A 96 4.98 12.69 4.88
CA PRO A 96 3.71 13.36 4.62
C PRO A 96 3.29 13.22 3.15
N GLY A 97 2.02 12.88 2.92
CA GLY A 97 1.47 12.67 1.57
C GLY A 97 1.78 11.30 0.95
N ASN A 98 2.36 10.36 1.72
CA ASN A 98 2.40 8.97 1.28
C ASN A 98 0.98 8.37 1.23
N ARG A 99 0.78 7.34 0.40
CA ARG A 99 -0.54 6.71 0.16
C ARG A 99 -0.77 5.44 1.00
N MET A 100 0.14 5.08 1.92
CA MET A 100 -0.04 3.93 2.81
C MET A 100 -0.90 4.32 4.01
N THR A 101 -2.16 3.91 4.01
CA THR A 101 -3.10 4.14 5.11
C THR A 101 -2.85 3.16 6.26
N PHE A 102 -1.79 3.38 7.04
CA PHE A 102 -1.42 2.56 8.19
C PHE A 102 -1.15 3.44 9.41
N PRO A 103 -1.79 3.19 10.57
CA PRO A 103 -1.66 4.04 11.76
C PRO A 103 -0.31 3.93 12.48
N GLY A 104 0.53 2.94 12.11
CA GLY A 104 1.79 2.65 12.77
C GLY A 104 1.65 1.67 13.96
N ILE A 105 2.80 1.25 14.48
CA ILE A 105 2.97 0.30 15.58
C ILE A 105 3.76 1.02 16.67
N LYS A 106 3.08 1.41 17.76
CA LYS A 106 3.73 2.18 18.84
C LYS A 106 4.63 1.31 19.73
N ASN A 107 4.29 0.04 19.90
CA ASN A 107 5.09 -0.90 20.68
C ASN A 107 6.41 -1.23 19.96
N GLU A 108 7.53 -0.87 20.59
CA GLU A 108 8.87 -1.05 20.03
C GLU A 108 9.21 -2.52 19.78
N GLN A 109 8.93 -3.41 20.74
CA GLN A 109 9.21 -4.84 20.57
C GLN A 109 8.45 -5.45 19.38
N THR A 110 7.21 -5.03 19.16
CA THR A 110 6.40 -5.49 18.03
C THR A 110 7.01 -5.03 16.70
N ARG A 111 7.57 -3.81 16.65
CA ARG A 111 8.32 -3.35 15.47
C ARG A 111 9.61 -4.15 15.28
N ALA A 112 10.40 -4.33 16.33
CA ALA A 112 11.64 -5.11 16.27
C ALA A 112 11.38 -6.54 15.77
N ASP A 113 10.37 -7.22 16.31
CA ASP A 113 9.95 -8.56 15.88
C ASP A 113 9.54 -8.57 14.39
N LEU A 114 8.70 -7.62 13.96
CA LEU A 114 8.28 -7.49 12.55
C LEU A 114 9.47 -7.23 11.61
N ILE A 115 10.40 -6.37 12.02
CA ILE A 115 11.60 -6.03 11.25
C ILE A 115 12.51 -7.26 11.12
N ALA A 116 12.68 -8.05 12.18
CA ALA A 116 13.42 -9.32 12.14
C ALA A 116 12.80 -10.31 11.13
N PHE A 117 11.47 -10.44 11.14
CA PHE A 117 10.75 -11.26 10.16
C PHE A 117 10.90 -10.76 8.71
N LEU A 118 10.78 -9.45 8.49
CA LEU A 118 10.97 -8.85 7.15
C LEU A 118 12.41 -9.00 6.66
N LYS A 119 13.41 -8.93 7.55
CA LYS A 119 14.82 -9.14 7.21
C LYS A 119 15.06 -10.55 6.70
N GLN A 120 14.54 -11.55 7.42
CA GLN A 120 14.67 -12.97 7.08
C GLN A 120 13.97 -13.32 5.75
N THR A 121 12.80 -12.74 5.51
CA THR A 121 12.00 -12.98 4.29
C THR A 121 12.52 -12.19 3.10
N ALA A 122 13.15 -11.03 3.31
CA ALA A 122 13.79 -10.26 2.24
C ALA A 122 15.06 -10.93 1.68
N THR A 123 15.71 -11.81 2.45
CA THR A 123 16.93 -12.55 2.05
C THR A 123 16.66 -13.97 1.56
N SER A 124 15.42 -14.46 1.65
CA SER A 124 15.06 -15.83 1.28
C SER A 124 14.26 -15.83 -0.02
N ASP A 125 14.73 -16.54 -1.05
CA ASP A 125 14.00 -16.77 -2.32
C ASP A 125 12.81 -17.74 -2.16
N GLN A 126 12.33 -17.97 -0.94
CA GLN A 126 11.33 -19.00 -0.64
C GLN A 126 9.90 -18.46 -0.76
N THR A 127 9.21 -19.00 -1.74
CA THR A 127 7.81 -18.75 -2.11
C THR A 127 6.85 -19.47 -1.17
N THR A 128 6.56 -18.91 0.00
CA THR A 128 5.48 -19.44 0.85
C THR A 128 4.64 -18.31 1.44
N GLU A 129 3.53 -17.98 0.77
CA GLU A 129 2.49 -17.16 1.37
C GLU A 129 1.80 -17.94 2.50
N PRO A 130 1.65 -17.38 3.71
CA PRO A 130 0.74 -17.92 4.70
C PRO A 130 -0.69 -17.82 4.19
N THR A 131 -1.34 -18.96 3.96
CA THR A 131 -2.74 -19.04 3.53
C THR A 131 -3.64 -18.51 4.66
N MET A 132 -4.20 -17.31 4.51
CA MET A 132 -5.21 -16.76 5.42
C MET A 132 -6.59 -16.81 4.74
N PRO A 133 -7.66 -17.22 5.44
CA PRO A 133 -8.98 -17.35 4.84
C PRO A 133 -9.61 -15.97 4.55
N MET A 134 -10.15 -15.81 3.34
CA MET A 134 -10.86 -14.61 2.90
C MET A 134 -12.31 -14.64 3.41
N GLY A 135 -12.65 -13.75 4.35
CA GLY A 135 -14.03 -13.49 4.77
C GLY A 135 -14.81 -12.68 3.72
N GLY A 136 -16.04 -13.11 3.45
CA GLY A 136 -16.94 -12.51 2.45
C GLY A 136 -17.43 -11.10 2.79
N MET A 137 -17.85 -10.35 1.77
CA MET A 137 -18.37 -8.99 1.93
C MET A 137 -19.86 -8.90 1.60
N MET A 138 -20.58 -8.33 2.57
CA MET A 138 -21.98 -7.90 2.55
C MET A 138 -22.17 -6.70 1.62
N GLY A 139 -23.32 -6.66 0.93
CA GLY A 139 -23.75 -5.58 0.05
C GLY A 139 -24.19 -4.31 0.78
N GLY A 140 -23.94 -3.16 0.16
CA GLY A 140 -24.47 -1.87 0.57
C GLY A 140 -25.65 -1.47 -0.32
N GLY A 141 -26.85 -1.48 0.25
CA GLY A 141 -28.08 -0.97 -0.37
C GLY A 141 -28.15 0.55 -0.27
N GLY A 142 -27.97 1.21 -1.41
CA GLY A 142 -28.38 2.59 -1.67
C GLY A 142 -28.92 2.66 -3.08
N THR A 143 -29.88 3.54 -3.35
CA THR A 143 -30.39 3.76 -4.72
C THR A 143 -29.22 4.18 -5.61
N ALA A 144 -28.98 3.45 -6.70
CA ALA A 144 -27.90 3.78 -7.62
C ALA A 144 -28.11 5.21 -8.20
N PRO A 145 -27.06 6.03 -8.29
CA PRO A 145 -27.18 7.39 -8.82
C PRO A 145 -27.50 7.37 -10.32
N ASN A 146 -28.24 8.38 -10.82
CA ASN A 146 -28.43 8.58 -12.25
C ASN A 146 -27.10 8.99 -12.89
N LEU A 147 -26.60 8.15 -13.79
CA LEU A 147 -25.28 8.25 -14.43
C LEU A 147 -25.27 9.13 -15.68
N ARG A 148 -26.42 9.73 -16.05
CA ARG A 148 -26.48 10.75 -17.12
C ARG A 148 -26.12 12.13 -16.59
N THR A 149 -26.41 12.40 -15.33
CA THR A 149 -26.21 13.70 -14.68
C THR A 149 -24.96 13.70 -13.80
N LEU A 150 -23.81 13.34 -14.37
CA LEU A 150 -22.53 13.25 -13.66
C LEU A 150 -21.71 14.54 -13.79
N SER A 151 -20.98 14.87 -12.71
CA SER A 151 -19.95 15.91 -12.75
C SER A 151 -18.79 15.50 -13.67
N PRO A 152 -17.97 16.46 -14.16
CA PRO A 152 -16.79 16.14 -14.96
C PRO A 152 -15.81 15.17 -14.29
N SER A 153 -15.66 15.26 -12.96
CA SER A 153 -14.82 14.36 -12.15
C SER A 153 -15.33 12.91 -12.07
N GLN A 154 -16.55 12.64 -12.54
CA GLN A 154 -17.14 11.30 -12.58
C GLN A 154 -17.26 10.75 -14.00
N ARG A 155 -16.91 11.54 -15.02
CA ARG A 155 -16.94 11.12 -16.43
C ARG A 155 -15.56 10.66 -16.86
N VAL A 156 -15.44 9.42 -17.32
CA VAL A 156 -14.19 8.87 -17.81
C VAL A 156 -13.89 9.40 -19.20
N GLN A 157 -12.70 9.96 -19.36
CA GLN A 157 -12.14 10.45 -20.62
C GLN A 157 -11.24 9.40 -21.27
N THR A 158 -10.38 8.73 -20.49
CA THR A 158 -9.46 7.70 -21.00
C THR A 158 -9.20 6.61 -19.96
N ILE A 159 -8.93 5.40 -20.43
CA ILE A 159 -8.47 4.27 -19.61
C ILE A 159 -7.23 3.68 -20.26
N MET A 160 -6.09 3.81 -19.60
CA MET A 160 -4.84 3.21 -20.04
C MET A 160 -4.47 2.05 -19.13
N LEU A 161 -4.03 0.94 -19.71
CA LEU A 161 -3.43 -0.17 -18.98
C LEU A 161 -1.92 -0.17 -19.24
N CYS A 162 -1.14 0.02 -18.17
CA CYS A 162 0.30 -0.20 -18.18
C CYS A 162 0.63 -1.24 -17.10
N ARG A 163 1.17 -2.40 -17.53
CA ARG A 163 1.47 -3.54 -16.65
C ARG A 163 0.25 -3.94 -15.81
N ASP A 164 0.32 -3.79 -14.47
CA ASP A 164 -0.73 -4.17 -13.51
C ASP A 164 -1.65 -3.00 -13.11
N THR A 165 -1.52 -1.85 -13.79
CA THR A 165 -2.13 -0.58 -13.36
C THR A 165 -3.03 0.00 -14.44
N TYR A 166 -4.28 0.25 -14.07
CA TYR A 166 -5.18 1.11 -14.83
C TYR A 166 -4.98 2.56 -14.42
N ARG A 167 -4.78 3.42 -15.42
CA ARG A 167 -4.82 4.87 -15.29
C ARG A 167 -6.10 5.38 -15.92
N VAL A 168 -7.01 5.87 -15.09
CA VAL A 168 -8.29 6.44 -15.51
C VAL A 168 -8.20 7.96 -15.43
N THR A 169 -8.37 8.63 -16.57
CA THR A 169 -8.46 10.09 -16.60
C THR A 169 -9.92 10.49 -16.67
N THR A 170 -10.36 11.41 -15.83
CA THR A 170 -11.71 11.96 -15.83
C THR A 170 -11.79 13.25 -16.65
N ALA A 171 -13.00 13.70 -16.99
CA ALA A 171 -13.22 14.84 -17.89
C ALA A 171 -12.79 16.19 -17.30
N ASP A 172 -12.58 16.26 -15.98
CA ASP A 172 -11.91 17.39 -15.31
C ASP A 172 -10.37 17.34 -15.41
N GLY A 173 -9.81 16.32 -16.05
CA GLY A 173 -8.37 16.10 -16.17
C GLY A 173 -7.73 15.36 -14.99
N THR A 174 -8.51 14.97 -13.97
CA THR A 174 -7.98 14.22 -12.84
C THR A 174 -7.56 12.82 -13.27
N VAL A 175 -6.41 12.36 -12.79
CA VAL A 175 -5.86 11.03 -13.08
C VAL A 175 -5.92 10.15 -11.83
N HIS A 176 -6.59 9.01 -11.96
CA HIS A 176 -6.71 8.00 -10.92
C HIS A 176 -5.95 6.73 -11.32
N GLU A 177 -5.18 6.17 -10.40
CA GLU A 177 -4.42 4.94 -10.62
C GLU A 177 -4.99 3.81 -9.78
N PHE A 178 -5.33 2.70 -10.43
CA PHE A 178 -5.93 1.53 -9.81
C PHE A 178 -5.12 0.30 -10.13
N TRP A 179 -4.93 -0.57 -9.13
CA TRP A 179 -4.49 -1.93 -9.40
C TRP A 179 -5.54 -2.65 -10.26
N GLU A 180 -5.12 -3.51 -11.19
CA GLU A 180 -6.01 -4.23 -12.10
C GLU A 180 -7.15 -4.99 -11.38
N ARG A 181 -6.93 -5.43 -10.14
CA ARG A 181 -7.93 -6.15 -9.32
C ARG A 181 -8.84 -5.24 -8.49
N ASN A 182 -8.52 -3.94 -8.42
CA ASN A 182 -9.29 -2.93 -7.68
C ASN A 182 -10.19 -2.07 -8.58
N LEU A 183 -9.97 -2.07 -9.91
CA LEU A 183 -10.89 -1.47 -10.87
C LEU A 183 -11.87 -2.51 -11.42
N ARG A 184 -13.17 -2.26 -11.28
CA ARG A 184 -14.22 -3.14 -11.80
C ARG A 184 -14.85 -2.52 -13.04
N PHE A 185 -14.91 -3.26 -14.13
CA PHE A 185 -15.69 -2.86 -15.30
C PHE A 185 -17.09 -3.45 -15.21
N LYS A 186 -18.09 -2.59 -15.38
CA LYS A 186 -19.51 -2.93 -15.28
C LYS A 186 -20.28 -2.32 -16.44
N THR A 187 -21.50 -2.80 -16.64
CA THR A 187 -22.43 -2.23 -17.61
C THR A 187 -23.74 -1.88 -16.95
N ASP A 188 -24.32 -0.76 -17.35
CA ASP A 188 -25.67 -0.34 -16.97
C ASP A 188 -26.38 0.19 -18.21
N SER A 189 -27.28 -0.62 -18.77
CA SER A 189 -28.08 -0.27 -19.94
C SER A 189 -29.45 0.32 -19.59
N SER A 190 -29.68 0.63 -18.31
CA SER A 190 -30.94 1.21 -17.85
C SER A 190 -31.09 2.67 -18.31
N PRO A 191 -32.30 3.25 -18.20
CA PRO A 191 -32.50 4.68 -18.44
C PRO A 191 -31.61 5.58 -17.58
N ASP A 192 -31.22 5.13 -16.39
CA ASP A 192 -30.34 5.85 -15.46
C ASP A 192 -28.85 5.52 -15.69
N GLY A 193 -28.53 4.60 -16.60
CA GLY A 193 -27.16 4.26 -16.99
C GLY A 193 -26.44 5.39 -17.75
N PRO A 194 -25.11 5.29 -17.93
CA PRO A 194 -24.34 6.31 -18.62
C PRO A 194 -24.72 6.40 -20.10
N GLU A 195 -24.35 7.52 -20.73
CA GLU A 195 -24.48 7.67 -22.18
C GLU A 195 -23.44 6.81 -22.91
N LYS A 196 -23.79 6.35 -24.11
CA LYS A 196 -22.84 5.63 -24.98
C LYS A 196 -21.62 6.51 -25.26
N GLY A 197 -20.44 5.94 -25.12
CA GLY A 197 -19.18 6.67 -25.24
C GLY A 197 -18.92 7.68 -24.12
N ALA A 198 -19.65 7.63 -23.00
CA ALA A 198 -19.39 8.47 -21.83
C ALA A 198 -19.42 7.65 -20.53
N PRO A 199 -18.44 6.74 -20.32
CA PRO A 199 -18.43 5.87 -19.15
C PRO A 199 -18.34 6.67 -17.84
N ALA A 200 -18.99 6.17 -16.80
CA ALA A 200 -19.00 6.76 -15.48
C ALA A 200 -17.96 6.08 -14.57
N ILE A 201 -17.32 6.83 -13.67
CA ILE A 201 -16.54 6.24 -12.57
C ILE A 201 -17.22 6.52 -11.23
N LEU A 202 -17.41 5.45 -10.44
CA LEU A 202 -17.91 5.51 -9.08
C LEU A 202 -16.90 4.87 -8.12
N GLY A 203 -16.53 5.59 -7.05
CA GLY A 203 -15.75 5.01 -5.96
C GLY A 203 -16.55 3.98 -5.16
N ALA A 204 -15.88 2.99 -4.57
CA ALA A 204 -16.52 1.92 -3.81
C ALA A 204 -16.97 2.31 -2.38
N GLY A 205 -17.22 3.59 -2.10
CA GLY A 205 -17.55 4.08 -0.76
C GLY A 205 -16.37 3.98 0.22
N MET A 206 -16.61 3.57 1.47
CA MET A 206 -15.60 3.50 2.57
C MET A 206 -14.46 2.48 2.34
N MET A 207 -14.40 1.82 1.18
CA MET A 207 -13.38 0.83 0.83
C MET A 207 -12.34 1.38 -0.14
N GLY A 208 -11.43 2.22 0.37
CA GLY A 208 -10.10 2.44 -0.21
C GLY A 208 -10.01 2.74 -1.71
N ASP A 209 -8.94 2.26 -2.34
CA ASP A 209 -8.53 2.47 -3.73
C ASP A 209 -9.35 1.67 -4.76
N ARG A 210 -10.62 1.33 -4.46
CA ARG A 210 -11.49 0.57 -5.36
C ARG A 210 -12.50 1.47 -6.07
N ALA A 211 -12.69 1.21 -7.35
CA ALA A 211 -13.68 1.91 -8.16
C ALA A 211 -14.38 0.97 -9.14
N SER A 212 -15.54 1.39 -9.61
CA SER A 212 -16.21 0.79 -10.77
C SER A 212 -16.25 1.80 -11.91
N VAL A 213 -15.82 1.40 -13.10
CA VAL A 213 -16.14 2.09 -14.34
C VAL A 213 -17.36 1.41 -14.96
N ILE A 214 -18.38 2.20 -15.26
CA ILE A 214 -19.68 1.73 -15.75
C ILE A 214 -19.83 2.21 -17.19
N PHE A 215 -20.07 1.27 -18.09
CA PHE A 215 -20.31 1.50 -19.52
C PHE A 215 -21.80 1.35 -19.85
N ALA A 216 -22.23 1.94 -20.97
CA ALA A 216 -23.62 1.81 -21.43
C ALA A 216 -23.86 0.43 -22.06
N ALA A 217 -22.82 -0.21 -22.58
CA ALA A 217 -22.90 -1.55 -23.17
C ALA A 217 -21.59 -2.36 -23.06
N PRO A 218 -21.64 -3.70 -23.05
CA PRO A 218 -20.44 -4.54 -22.93
C PRO A 218 -19.40 -4.34 -24.04
N ASN A 219 -19.84 -4.04 -25.27
CA ASN A 219 -18.96 -3.85 -26.40
C ASN A 219 -18.10 -2.58 -26.30
N GLU A 220 -18.45 -1.62 -25.43
CA GLU A 220 -17.62 -0.43 -25.19
C GLU A 220 -16.37 -0.75 -24.36
N ILE A 221 -16.39 -1.81 -23.55
CA ILE A 221 -15.34 -2.07 -22.54
C ILE A 221 -13.96 -2.24 -23.21
N SER A 222 -13.87 -3.12 -24.21
CA SER A 222 -12.60 -3.39 -24.90
C SER A 222 -12.11 -2.19 -25.71
N ASP A 223 -13.02 -1.42 -26.29
CA ASP A 223 -12.67 -0.28 -27.15
C ASP A 223 -12.05 0.88 -26.37
N TRP A 224 -12.41 1.00 -25.09
CA TRP A 224 -11.97 2.07 -24.20
C TRP A 224 -10.62 1.81 -23.53
N ILE A 225 -10.24 0.56 -23.32
CA ILE A 225 -8.99 0.20 -22.62
C ILE A 225 -7.85 0.20 -23.64
N LYS A 226 -6.91 1.14 -23.50
CA LYS A 226 -5.74 1.24 -24.37
C LYS A 226 -4.48 0.69 -23.66
N PRO A 227 -3.79 -0.31 -24.23
CA PRO A 227 -2.49 -0.72 -23.70
C PRO A 227 -1.48 0.39 -24.01
N ASN A 228 -1.01 1.09 -22.98
CA ASN A 228 -0.06 2.17 -23.13
C ASN A 228 0.71 2.43 -21.82
N CYS A 229 2.04 2.46 -21.92
CA CYS A 229 2.99 2.93 -20.92
C CYS A 229 3.71 4.13 -21.55
#